data_AF-M2PPQ9-F1
#
_entry.id   AF-M2PPQ9-F1
#
_cell.length_a   1.000
_cell.length_b   1.000
_cell.length_c   1.000
_cell.angle_alpha   90.00
_cell.angle_beta   90.00
_cell.angle_gamma   90.00
#
_symmetry.space_group_name_H-M   'P 1'
#
loop_
_entity.id
_entity.type
_entity.pdbx_description
1 polymer ?
#
loop_
_entity_poly.entity_id
_entity_poly.type
_entity_poly.pdbx_seq_one_letter_code
_entity_poly.pdbx_strand_id
1 'polypeptide(L)'
;MKKIIAVVVLALVLSGCGSKKTEKKEDKPTSNPTQEKKLEKGAYESSLYTQLMEASDADEKDFEIENGVIKKYIGKSDMVKIPEKINGQTVTGIGTKAFTGESTIIGLRLADTITTVEENSFAENKNLKIFIAGKGLSELKNYSLYHSLELKEIYLNKDLRKIGAQSFVWCSSLEKVVIPGKTTDVHTAAFYNCSDMVNVYGVKGSSAEKAANYNKIPFREL
;
A
#
# COMPACT_ATOMS: atom_id res chain seq x y z
N MET A 1 41.20 -14.97 3.15
CA MET A 1 41.32 -15.89 4.30
C MET A 1 40.47 -15.35 5.43
N LYS A 2 39.46 -16.12 5.85
CA LYS A 2 38.48 -15.78 6.89
C LYS A 2 39.16 -15.64 8.25
N LYS A 3 38.86 -14.59 9.01
CA LYS A 3 38.93 -14.62 10.48
C LYS A 3 37.69 -13.94 11.05
N ILE A 4 36.82 -14.79 11.60
CA ILE A 4 35.61 -14.46 12.36
C ILE A 4 36.08 -14.13 13.78
N ILE A 5 35.74 -12.94 14.28
CA ILE A 5 35.95 -12.58 15.69
C ILE A 5 34.67 -12.95 16.44
N ALA A 6 34.76 -13.97 17.29
CA ALA A 6 33.74 -14.33 18.25
C ALA A 6 33.84 -13.40 19.46
N VAL A 7 32.77 -12.66 19.76
CA VAL A 7 32.64 -11.92 21.01
C VAL A 7 31.73 -12.72 21.93
N VAL A 8 32.35 -13.34 22.94
CA VAL A 8 31.69 -13.98 24.06
C VAL A 8 31.35 -12.89 25.07
N VAL A 9 30.06 -12.61 25.28
CA VAL A 9 29.60 -11.78 26.40
C VAL A 9 29.02 -12.70 27.47
N LEU A 10 29.81 -12.82 28.54
CA LEU A 10 29.47 -13.49 29.79
C LEU A 10 28.54 -12.57 30.60
N ALA A 11 27.27 -12.94 30.79
CA ALA A 11 26.37 -12.24 31.70
C ALA A 11 26.12 -13.09 32.95
N LEU A 12 26.64 -12.61 34.08
CA LEU A 12 26.43 -13.14 35.42
C LEU A 12 24.96 -13.02 35.82
N VAL A 13 24.38 -14.13 36.29
CA VAL A 13 23.07 -14.16 36.93
C VAL A 13 23.25 -13.75 38.39
N LEU A 14 22.67 -12.63 38.81
CA LEU A 14 22.44 -12.31 40.21
C LEU A 14 20.94 -12.28 40.47
N SER A 15 20.53 -13.14 41.40
CA SER A 15 19.20 -13.28 41.96
C SER A 15 18.84 -12.06 42.82
N GLY A 16 17.62 -11.55 42.65
CA GLY A 16 17.04 -10.49 43.46
C GLY A 16 15.52 -10.52 43.39
N CYS A 17 14.87 -10.56 44.56
CA CYS A 17 13.50 -10.97 44.82
C CYS A 17 12.46 -9.83 44.68
N GLY A 18 11.27 -10.16 44.16
CA GLY A 18 9.96 -9.66 44.63
C GLY A 18 9.48 -8.26 44.22
N SER A 19 8.49 -8.20 43.32
CA SER A 19 7.11 -7.69 43.62
C SER A 19 6.24 -7.68 42.36
N LYS A 20 5.07 -8.32 42.46
CA LYS A 20 4.08 -8.47 41.39
C LYS A 20 3.50 -7.10 40.97
N LYS A 21 3.70 -6.72 39.71
CA LYS A 21 2.79 -5.86 38.94
C LYS A 21 2.33 -6.65 37.73
N THR A 22 1.04 -6.95 37.67
CA THR A 22 0.39 -7.53 36.48
C THR A 22 0.29 -6.45 35.41
N GLU A 23 1.35 -6.29 34.61
CA GLU A 23 1.26 -5.67 33.30
C GLU A 23 0.68 -6.70 32.33
N LYS A 24 -0.50 -6.42 31.77
CA LYS A 24 -0.92 -7.06 30.52
C LYS A 24 0.12 -6.68 29.47
N LYS A 25 0.97 -7.64 29.08
CA LYS A 25 1.66 -7.57 27.79
C LYS A 25 0.58 -7.56 26.72
N GLU A 26 0.30 -6.39 26.16
CA GLU A 26 -0.17 -6.34 24.77
C GLU A 26 1.01 -6.83 23.93
N ASP A 27 0.95 -8.10 23.54
CA ASP A 27 1.81 -8.64 22.51
C ASP A 27 1.53 -7.84 21.24
N LYS A 28 2.37 -6.84 20.96
CA LYS A 28 2.37 -6.13 19.69
C LYS A 28 2.52 -7.21 18.61
N PRO A 29 1.54 -7.40 17.72
CA PRO A 29 1.63 -8.48 16.76
C PRO A 29 2.73 -8.09 15.76
N THR A 30 3.82 -8.83 15.77
CA THR A 30 4.98 -8.63 14.90
C THR A 30 4.85 -9.53 13.69
N SER A 31 4.85 -8.96 12.47
CA SER A 31 4.89 -9.73 11.22
C SER A 31 6.17 -10.56 11.13
N ASN A 32 6.11 -11.69 10.41
CA ASN A 32 7.31 -12.42 10.00
C ASN A 32 7.94 -11.76 8.75
N PRO A 33 9.13 -11.11 8.86
CA PRO A 33 9.75 -10.40 7.73
C PRO A 33 10.11 -11.31 6.54
N THR A 34 10.20 -12.62 6.77
CA THR A 34 10.56 -13.61 5.76
C THR A 34 9.39 -13.93 4.82
N GLN A 35 8.14 -13.85 5.31
CA GLN A 35 6.95 -14.07 4.48
C GLN A 35 6.57 -12.81 3.70
N GLU A 36 6.67 -11.63 4.30
CA GLU A 36 6.54 -10.33 3.61
C GLU A 36 7.43 -10.30 2.37
N LYS A 37 8.72 -10.65 2.52
CA LYS A 37 9.69 -10.64 1.42
C LYS A 37 9.42 -11.72 0.34
N LYS A 38 8.78 -12.84 0.68
CA LYS A 38 8.44 -13.92 -0.27
C LYS A 38 7.17 -13.58 -1.06
N LEU A 39 6.18 -12.96 -0.41
CA LEU A 39 4.95 -12.48 -1.03
C LEU A 39 5.19 -11.22 -1.88
N GLU A 40 6.17 -10.39 -1.50
CA GLU A 40 6.76 -9.35 -2.35
C GLU A 40 7.49 -9.98 -3.55
N LYS A 41 8.21 -11.11 -3.40
CA LYS A 41 8.95 -11.71 -4.51
C LYS A 41 8.06 -12.18 -5.68
N GLY A 42 6.86 -12.68 -5.39
CA GLY A 42 5.88 -13.07 -6.42
C GLY A 42 5.23 -11.90 -7.19
N ALA A 43 5.36 -10.67 -6.66
CA ALA A 43 4.98 -9.44 -7.37
C ALA A 43 5.82 -9.20 -8.64
N TYR A 44 7.12 -9.52 -8.54
CA TYR A 44 8.11 -9.23 -9.58
C TYR A 44 8.01 -10.19 -10.79
N GLU A 45 7.06 -11.11 -10.79
CA GLU A 45 6.78 -12.01 -11.92
C GLU A 45 5.59 -11.54 -12.77
N SER A 46 4.87 -10.48 -12.37
CA SER A 46 3.83 -9.89 -13.22
C SER A 46 4.48 -9.14 -14.39
N SER A 47 4.15 -9.58 -15.62
CA SER A 47 4.53 -8.87 -16.85
C SER A 47 4.12 -7.40 -16.81
N LEU A 48 2.97 -7.10 -16.19
CA LEU A 48 2.43 -5.75 -16.09
C LEU A 48 3.23 -4.89 -15.10
N TYR A 49 3.71 -5.47 -13.99
CA TYR A 49 4.62 -4.79 -13.07
C TYR A 49 5.92 -4.39 -13.78
N THR A 50 6.54 -5.32 -14.51
CA THR A 50 7.78 -5.07 -15.26
C THR A 50 7.58 -3.96 -16.29
N GLN A 51 6.51 -4.04 -17.10
CA GLN A 51 6.18 -3.01 -18.09
C GLN A 51 6.02 -1.63 -17.46
N LEU A 52 5.31 -1.52 -16.33
CA LEU A 52 5.12 -0.24 -15.64
C LEU A 52 6.42 0.31 -15.03
N MET A 53 7.31 -0.56 -14.55
CA MET A 53 8.58 -0.15 -13.96
C MET A 53 9.64 0.23 -15.00
N GLU A 54 9.57 -0.32 -16.21
CA GLU A 54 10.42 0.02 -17.35
C GLU A 54 9.94 1.26 -18.12
N ALA A 55 8.69 1.67 -17.94
CA ALA A 55 8.15 2.90 -18.54
C ALA A 55 8.91 4.15 -18.05
N SER A 56 9.04 5.14 -18.94
CA SER A 56 9.49 6.47 -18.56
C SER A 56 8.49 7.13 -17.62
N ASP A 57 8.95 8.14 -16.88
CA ASP A 57 8.04 9.00 -16.14
C ASP A 57 7.06 9.68 -17.12
N ALA A 58 5.83 9.90 -16.66
CA ALA A 58 4.83 10.65 -17.40
C ALA A 58 5.28 12.09 -17.61
N ASP A 59 4.85 12.69 -18.72
CA ASP A 59 5.24 14.06 -19.09
C ASP A 59 4.68 15.04 -18.05
N GLU A 60 5.49 16.00 -17.60
CA GLU A 60 5.08 17.00 -16.61
C GLU A 60 3.84 17.80 -17.08
N LYS A 61 3.65 17.96 -18.40
CA LYS A 61 2.47 18.63 -18.97
C LYS A 61 1.17 17.85 -18.81
N ASP A 62 1.24 16.57 -18.45
CA ASP A 62 0.07 15.72 -18.23
C ASP A 62 -0.61 16.01 -16.88
N PHE A 63 -0.07 16.93 -16.08
CA PHE A 63 -0.53 17.21 -14.72
C PHE A 63 -0.77 18.70 -14.49
N GLU A 64 -1.93 19.01 -13.90
CA GLU A 64 -2.17 20.28 -13.22
C GLU A 64 -1.73 20.13 -11.76
N ILE A 65 -0.72 20.90 -11.34
CA ILE A 65 -0.13 20.83 -10.00
C ILE A 65 -0.18 22.18 -9.29
N GLU A 66 -0.51 22.15 -7.99
CA GLU A 66 -0.54 23.33 -7.14
C GLU A 66 0.00 22.98 -5.76
N ASN A 67 1.02 23.71 -5.29
CA ASN A 67 1.68 23.53 -3.99
C ASN A 67 2.15 22.09 -3.74
N GLY A 68 2.75 21.46 -4.77
CA GLY A 68 3.21 20.07 -4.71
C GLY A 68 2.10 19.02 -4.74
N VAL A 69 0.84 19.40 -4.90
CA VAL A 69 -0.31 18.49 -4.98
C VAL A 69 -0.85 18.44 -6.40
N ILE A 70 -0.88 17.26 -7.01
CA ILE A 70 -1.54 17.07 -8.32
C ILE A 70 -3.04 17.28 -8.12
N LYS A 71 -3.59 18.28 -8.81
CA LYS A 71 -5.01 18.62 -8.78
C LYS A 71 -5.79 17.89 -9.87
N LYS A 72 -5.13 17.59 -11.00
CA LYS A 72 -5.74 16.91 -12.13
C LYS A 72 -4.69 16.24 -13.01
N TYR A 73 -5.01 15.06 -13.51
CA TYR A 73 -4.34 14.44 -14.65
C TYR A 73 -5.10 14.76 -15.93
N ILE A 74 -4.38 15.18 -16.96
CA ILE A 74 -4.91 15.52 -18.28
C ILE A 74 -4.23 14.73 -19.41
N GLY A 75 -3.26 13.88 -19.06
CA GLY A 75 -2.57 13.00 -19.99
C GLY A 75 -3.45 11.93 -20.60
N LYS A 76 -2.82 11.11 -21.45
CA LYS A 76 -3.46 10.00 -22.19
C LYS A 76 -2.67 8.69 -22.17
N SER A 77 -1.56 8.65 -21.42
CA SER A 77 -0.78 7.42 -21.25
C SER A 77 -1.60 6.35 -20.53
N ASP A 78 -1.34 5.09 -20.87
CA ASP A 78 -1.89 3.92 -20.20
C ASP A 78 -1.00 3.45 -19.02
N MET A 79 0.32 3.64 -19.15
CA MET A 79 1.30 3.46 -18.08
C MET A 79 1.71 4.82 -17.56
N VAL A 80 1.24 5.16 -16.36
CA VAL A 80 1.51 6.46 -15.72
C VAL A 80 2.44 6.25 -14.54
N LYS A 81 3.68 6.68 -14.69
CA LYS A 81 4.64 6.81 -13.59
C LYS A 81 4.77 8.28 -13.24
N ILE A 82 4.20 8.67 -12.10
CA ILE A 82 4.19 10.07 -11.67
C ILE A 82 5.63 10.48 -11.30
N PRO A 83 6.19 11.54 -11.92
CA PRO A 83 7.54 12.01 -11.59
C PRO A 83 7.61 12.62 -10.20
N GLU A 84 8.80 12.65 -9.60
CA GLU A 84 9.03 13.29 -8.29
C GLU A 84 8.90 14.81 -8.34
N LYS A 85 9.03 15.40 -9.53
CA LYS A 85 8.88 16.84 -9.76
C LYS A 85 8.03 17.13 -10.99
N ILE A 86 7.22 18.18 -10.91
CA ILE A 86 6.42 18.73 -12.01
C ILE A 86 6.55 20.25 -11.95
N ASN A 87 7.03 20.87 -13.03
CA ASN A 87 7.31 22.31 -13.13
C ASN A 87 8.16 22.83 -11.96
N GLY A 88 9.17 22.04 -11.57
CA GLY A 88 10.07 22.36 -10.44
C GLY A 88 9.49 22.14 -9.03
N GLN A 89 8.19 21.86 -8.89
CA GLN A 89 7.56 21.55 -7.61
C GLN A 89 7.76 20.07 -7.28
N THR A 90 8.10 19.75 -6.03
CA THR A 90 8.14 18.35 -5.56
C THR A 90 6.72 17.83 -5.40
N VAL A 91 6.42 16.66 -5.97
CA VAL A 91 5.10 16.05 -5.89
C VAL A 91 4.95 15.34 -4.55
N THR A 92 4.17 15.90 -3.64
CA THR A 92 3.97 15.38 -2.28
C THR A 92 2.59 14.77 -2.05
N GLY A 93 1.62 15.04 -2.93
CA GLY A 93 0.27 14.53 -2.75
C GLY A 93 -0.55 14.43 -4.02
N ILE A 94 -1.60 13.62 -3.95
CA ILE A 94 -2.63 13.51 -4.99
C ILE A 94 -3.91 14.10 -4.44
N GLY A 95 -4.43 15.14 -5.11
CA GLY A 95 -5.61 15.86 -4.70
C GLY A 95 -6.91 15.07 -4.90
N THR A 96 -7.97 15.57 -4.25
CA THR A 96 -9.31 15.01 -4.37
C THR A 96 -9.72 14.95 -5.83
N LYS A 97 -10.14 13.77 -6.27
CA LYS A 97 -10.58 13.47 -7.65
C LYS A 97 -9.56 13.74 -8.78
N ALA A 98 -8.27 13.87 -8.46
CA ALA A 98 -7.26 14.26 -9.44
C ALA A 98 -7.15 13.31 -10.65
N PHE A 99 -7.50 12.03 -10.48
CA PHE A 99 -7.51 11.00 -11.52
C PHE A 99 -8.85 10.25 -11.53
N THR A 100 -9.98 10.86 -11.14
CA THR A 100 -11.27 10.16 -11.12
C THR A 100 -11.77 9.87 -12.54
N GLY A 101 -12.17 8.62 -12.80
CA GLY A 101 -12.81 8.21 -14.05
C GLY A 101 -11.86 8.18 -15.25
N GLU A 102 -10.55 8.14 -15.01
CA GLU A 102 -9.54 8.05 -16.06
C GLU A 102 -9.58 6.67 -16.71
N SER A 103 -10.06 6.64 -17.95
CA SER A 103 -10.29 5.41 -18.71
C SER A 103 -9.07 4.94 -19.49
N THR A 104 -8.02 5.75 -19.65
CA THR A 104 -6.82 5.31 -20.38
C THR A 104 -5.85 4.55 -19.48
N ILE A 105 -5.84 4.84 -18.18
CA ILE A 105 -4.81 4.33 -17.26
C ILE A 105 -5.03 2.84 -17.00
N ILE A 106 -4.03 2.04 -17.35
CA ILE A 106 -3.94 0.61 -17.05
C ILE A 106 -3.00 0.36 -15.88
N GLY A 107 -1.87 1.09 -15.82
CA GLY A 107 -0.90 0.96 -14.75
C GLY A 107 -0.53 2.31 -14.16
N LEU A 108 -0.49 2.39 -12.83
CA LEU A 108 -0.18 3.61 -12.11
C LEU A 108 0.89 3.39 -11.05
N ARG A 109 1.95 4.18 -11.12
CA ARG A 109 3.03 4.24 -10.13
C ARG A 109 3.10 5.63 -9.53
N LEU A 110 2.92 5.74 -8.22
CA LEU A 110 3.13 6.99 -7.49
C LEU A 110 4.64 7.31 -7.37
N ALA A 111 5.02 8.58 -7.35
CA ALA A 111 6.37 9.00 -6.97
C ALA A 111 6.70 8.61 -5.51
N ASP A 112 7.98 8.40 -5.19
CA ASP A 112 8.41 8.08 -3.82
C ASP A 112 8.22 9.25 -2.83
N THR A 113 8.09 10.47 -3.34
CA THR A 113 7.86 11.70 -2.58
C THR A 113 6.40 11.91 -2.15
N ILE A 114 5.46 11.15 -2.72
CA ILE A 114 4.03 11.28 -2.39
C ILE A 114 3.75 10.66 -1.03
N THR A 115 3.20 11.45 -0.11
CA THR A 115 2.85 11.00 1.25
C THR A 115 1.37 10.73 1.43
N THR A 116 0.51 11.38 0.64
CA THR A 116 -0.95 11.37 0.84
C THR A 116 -1.69 11.23 -0.48
N VAL A 117 -2.68 10.33 -0.51
CA VAL A 117 -3.69 10.25 -1.56
C VAL A 117 -5.03 10.66 -0.97
N GLU A 118 -5.60 11.75 -1.50
CA GLU A 118 -6.84 12.33 -1.02
C GLU A 118 -8.09 11.52 -1.41
N GLU A 119 -9.25 11.98 -0.95
CA GLU A 119 -10.52 11.31 -1.19
C GLU A 119 -10.83 11.19 -2.68
N ASN A 120 -11.32 10.02 -3.11
CA ASN A 120 -11.72 9.73 -4.49
C ASN A 120 -10.62 9.93 -5.55
N SER A 121 -9.34 10.12 -5.18
CA SER A 121 -8.28 10.48 -6.13
C SER A 121 -8.20 9.60 -7.37
N PHE A 122 -8.42 8.28 -7.24
CA PHE A 122 -8.43 7.29 -8.33
C PHE A 122 -9.76 6.53 -8.44
N ALA A 123 -10.86 7.13 -7.96
CA ALA A 123 -12.19 6.52 -8.05
C ALA A 123 -12.63 6.34 -9.51
N GLU A 124 -13.41 5.30 -9.81
CA GLU A 124 -13.99 5.01 -11.13
C GLU A 124 -12.97 4.74 -12.25
N ASN A 125 -11.72 4.43 -11.92
CA ASN A 125 -10.69 4.06 -12.90
C ASN A 125 -10.85 2.60 -13.33
N LYS A 126 -11.86 2.34 -14.16
CA LYS A 126 -12.33 0.98 -14.47
C LYS A 126 -11.31 0.10 -15.19
N ASN A 127 -10.35 0.72 -15.91
CA ASN A 127 -9.31 0.00 -16.65
C ASN A 127 -7.99 -0.14 -15.89
N LEU A 128 -7.89 0.45 -14.68
CA LEU A 128 -6.69 0.35 -13.86
C LEU A 128 -6.52 -1.09 -13.38
N LYS A 129 -5.40 -1.73 -13.74
CA LYS A 129 -5.06 -3.12 -13.41
C LYS A 129 -4.02 -3.26 -12.33
N ILE A 130 -3.09 -2.30 -12.27
CA ILE A 130 -1.97 -2.31 -11.32
C ILE A 130 -1.80 -0.93 -10.67
N PHE A 131 -1.66 -0.92 -9.35
CA PHE A 131 -1.32 0.26 -8.56
C PHE A 131 -0.07 0.00 -7.73
N ILE A 132 0.94 0.88 -7.85
CA ILE A 132 2.19 0.80 -7.09
C ILE A 132 2.39 2.06 -6.25
N ALA A 133 2.36 1.90 -4.93
CA ALA A 133 2.56 2.96 -3.95
C ALA A 133 4.02 3.44 -3.87
N GLY A 134 4.21 4.76 -3.73
CA GLY A 134 5.49 5.42 -3.44
C GLY A 134 6.06 4.96 -2.10
N LYS A 135 7.39 4.96 -1.95
CA LYS A 135 8.02 4.66 -0.65
C LYS A 135 7.54 5.58 0.48
N GLY A 136 7.22 6.84 0.15
CA GLY A 136 6.72 7.84 1.10
C GLY A 136 5.24 7.74 1.45
N LEU A 137 4.44 6.91 0.76
CA LEU A 137 3.00 6.88 0.96
C LEU A 137 2.66 6.47 2.39
N SER A 138 1.85 7.28 3.07
CA SER A 138 1.48 7.09 4.47
C SER A 138 -0.01 6.82 4.64
N GLU A 139 -0.86 7.40 3.78
CA GLU A 139 -2.31 7.28 3.88
C GLU A 139 -2.97 7.21 2.49
N LEU A 140 -3.89 6.25 2.35
CA LEU A 140 -4.94 6.24 1.33
C LEU A 140 -6.24 6.69 1.99
N LYS A 141 -6.80 7.83 1.58
CA LYS A 141 -8.07 8.32 2.15
C LYS A 141 -9.28 7.57 1.59
N ASN A 142 -10.47 7.96 2.05
CA ASN A 142 -11.72 7.30 1.70
C ASN A 142 -11.92 7.26 0.19
N TYR A 143 -12.46 6.15 -0.31
CA TYR A 143 -12.76 5.95 -1.73
C TYR A 143 -11.57 6.12 -2.69
N SER A 144 -10.32 6.07 -2.21
CA SER A 144 -9.13 6.43 -3.01
C SER A 144 -8.99 5.63 -4.30
N LEU A 145 -9.38 4.35 -4.33
CA LEU A 145 -9.34 3.44 -5.49
C LEU A 145 -10.73 2.81 -5.75
N TYR A 146 -11.79 3.45 -5.27
CA TYR A 146 -13.17 2.98 -5.37
C TYR A 146 -13.57 2.65 -6.81
N HIS A 147 -14.25 1.52 -7.01
CA HIS A 147 -14.81 1.09 -8.29
C HIS A 147 -13.78 0.95 -9.42
N SER A 148 -12.53 0.62 -9.07
CA SER A 148 -11.49 0.20 -10.03
C SER A 148 -11.71 -1.27 -10.40
N LEU A 149 -12.67 -1.53 -11.30
CA LEU A 149 -13.19 -2.87 -11.60
C LEU A 149 -12.13 -3.88 -12.06
N GLU A 150 -11.15 -3.43 -12.84
CA GLU A 150 -10.07 -4.28 -13.36
C GLU A 150 -8.83 -4.32 -12.46
N LEU A 151 -8.84 -3.70 -11.28
CA LEU A 151 -7.67 -3.64 -10.40
C LEU A 151 -7.38 -5.03 -9.84
N LYS A 152 -6.29 -5.64 -10.33
CA LYS A 152 -5.84 -6.98 -9.95
C LYS A 152 -4.72 -6.96 -8.94
N GLU A 153 -3.80 -6.01 -9.12
CA GLU A 153 -2.53 -5.97 -8.40
C GLU A 153 -2.36 -4.64 -7.66
N ILE A 154 -2.11 -4.73 -6.35
CA ILE A 154 -1.83 -3.57 -5.51
C ILE A 154 -0.55 -3.81 -4.73
N TYR A 155 0.41 -2.90 -4.90
CA TYR A 155 1.69 -2.93 -4.21
C TYR A 155 1.78 -1.75 -3.26
N LEU A 156 1.55 -2.02 -1.98
CA LEU A 156 1.63 -1.04 -0.90
C LEU A 156 3.07 -0.98 -0.35
N ASN A 157 3.51 0.21 0.05
CA ASN A 157 4.84 0.38 0.65
C ASN A 157 4.83 -0.07 2.12
N LYS A 158 5.96 -0.59 2.60
CA LYS A 158 6.14 -1.05 4.00
C LYS A 158 5.80 -0.02 5.07
N ASP A 159 5.79 1.27 4.71
CA ASP A 159 5.60 2.40 5.61
C ASP A 159 4.18 3.00 5.53
N LEU A 160 3.23 2.36 4.86
CA LEU A 160 1.82 2.73 4.93
C LEU A 160 1.31 2.66 6.38
N ARG A 161 0.45 3.61 6.77
CA ARG A 161 -0.16 3.68 8.11
C ARG A 161 -1.66 3.47 8.08
N LYS A 162 -2.33 4.00 7.06
CA LYS A 162 -3.79 4.05 7.02
C LYS A 162 -4.41 3.78 5.64
N ILE A 163 -5.50 3.03 5.67
CA ILE A 163 -6.39 2.76 4.54
C ILE A 163 -7.81 3.18 4.97
N GLY A 164 -8.35 4.18 4.27
CA GLY A 164 -9.61 4.81 4.55
C GLY A 164 -10.84 3.94 4.29
N ALA A 165 -12.00 4.49 4.61
CA ALA A 165 -13.27 3.86 4.37
C ALA A 165 -13.48 3.65 2.87
N GLN A 166 -13.89 2.43 2.52
CA GLN A 166 -14.30 2.06 1.17
C GLN A 166 -13.23 2.28 0.08
N SER A 167 -11.94 2.34 0.44
CA SER A 167 -10.85 2.62 -0.50
C SER A 167 -10.77 1.64 -1.66
N PHE A 168 -11.19 0.38 -1.50
CA PHE A 168 -11.15 -0.66 -2.54
C PHE A 168 -12.55 -1.22 -2.87
N VAL A 169 -13.62 -0.50 -2.54
CA VAL A 169 -14.99 -1.00 -2.79
C VAL A 169 -15.21 -1.25 -4.28
N TRP A 170 -15.85 -2.37 -4.59
CA TRP A 170 -16.09 -2.84 -5.96
C TRP A 170 -14.82 -3.04 -6.81
N CYS A 171 -13.64 -3.20 -6.20
CA CYS A 171 -12.47 -3.76 -6.89
C CYS A 171 -12.67 -5.27 -7.09
N SER A 172 -13.53 -5.65 -8.03
CA SER A 172 -14.00 -7.02 -8.23
C SER A 172 -12.94 -7.97 -8.81
N SER A 173 -11.94 -7.44 -9.51
CA SER A 173 -10.83 -8.22 -10.06
C SER A 173 -9.64 -8.37 -9.09
N LEU A 174 -9.70 -7.79 -7.88
CA LEU A 174 -8.58 -7.81 -6.95
C LEU A 174 -8.34 -9.24 -6.48
N GLU A 175 -7.15 -9.79 -6.73
CA GLU A 175 -6.84 -11.19 -6.37
C GLU A 175 -6.18 -11.30 -4.99
N LYS A 176 -5.27 -10.35 -4.73
CA LYS A 176 -4.41 -10.34 -3.55
C LYS A 176 -4.08 -8.93 -3.13
N VAL A 177 -4.05 -8.70 -1.82
CA VAL A 177 -3.47 -7.50 -1.23
C VAL A 177 -2.61 -7.89 -0.03
N VAL A 178 -1.39 -7.34 0.03
CA VAL A 178 -0.52 -7.47 1.21
C VAL A 178 -0.60 -6.18 1.99
N ILE A 179 -1.15 -6.24 3.19
CA ILE A 179 -1.22 -5.10 4.11
C ILE A 179 0.06 -5.07 4.95
N PRO A 180 0.89 -4.03 4.80
CA PRO A 180 2.15 -3.93 5.53
C PRO A 180 1.94 -3.96 7.05
N GLY A 181 2.85 -4.60 7.80
CA GLY A 181 2.73 -4.73 9.25
C GLY A 181 2.72 -3.42 10.05
N LYS A 182 3.14 -2.29 9.44
CA LYS A 182 3.03 -0.96 10.06
C LYS A 182 1.68 -0.27 9.83
N THR A 183 0.76 -0.88 9.08
CA THR A 183 -0.58 -0.33 8.84
C THR A 183 -1.40 -0.53 10.10
N THR A 184 -1.66 0.55 10.83
CA THR A 184 -2.37 0.50 12.11
C THR A 184 -3.88 0.67 11.93
N ASP A 185 -4.31 1.33 10.87
CA ASP A 185 -5.72 1.66 10.63
C ASP A 185 -6.15 1.21 9.22
N VAL A 186 -6.93 0.13 9.17
CA VAL A 186 -7.62 -0.31 7.96
C VAL A 186 -9.10 -0.26 8.29
N HIS A 187 -9.83 0.63 7.62
CA HIS A 187 -11.25 0.75 7.85
C HIS A 187 -11.98 -0.57 7.56
N THR A 188 -12.94 -0.96 8.40
CA THR A 188 -13.61 -2.27 8.31
C THR A 188 -14.28 -2.49 6.95
N ALA A 189 -14.86 -1.45 6.37
CA ALA A 189 -15.48 -1.48 5.04
C ALA A 189 -14.51 -1.23 3.85
N ALA A 190 -13.18 -1.28 4.04
CA ALA A 190 -12.21 -0.98 2.98
C ALA A 190 -12.37 -1.87 1.73
N PHE A 191 -12.79 -3.12 1.90
CA PHE A 191 -12.95 -4.13 0.84
C PHE A 191 -14.42 -4.50 0.58
N TYR A 192 -15.35 -3.61 0.88
CA TYR A 192 -16.77 -3.91 0.74
C TYR A 192 -17.14 -4.19 -0.72
N ASN A 193 -17.87 -5.28 -0.98
CA ASN A 193 -18.19 -5.77 -2.32
C ASN A 193 -16.98 -6.02 -3.25
N CYS A 194 -15.79 -6.32 -2.71
CA CYS A 194 -14.75 -7.00 -3.49
C CYS A 194 -15.16 -8.46 -3.77
N SER A 195 -14.44 -9.15 -4.65
CA SER A 195 -14.63 -10.61 -4.82
C SER A 195 -14.39 -11.35 -3.50
N ASP A 196 -15.21 -12.36 -3.24
CA ASP A 196 -15.04 -13.28 -2.10
C ASP A 196 -13.78 -14.13 -2.19
N MET A 197 -13.07 -14.12 -3.33
CA MET A 197 -11.80 -14.83 -3.54
C MET A 197 -10.56 -13.96 -3.23
N VAL A 198 -10.72 -12.68 -2.90
CA VAL A 198 -9.59 -11.80 -2.58
C VAL A 198 -8.84 -12.33 -1.36
N ASN A 199 -7.54 -12.56 -1.49
CA ASN A 199 -6.70 -12.92 -0.35
C ASN A 199 -6.06 -11.67 0.27
N VAL A 200 -6.49 -11.31 1.47
CA VAL A 200 -5.86 -10.27 2.29
C VAL A 200 -4.78 -10.91 3.15
N TYR A 201 -3.53 -10.51 2.92
CA TYR A 201 -2.41 -10.90 3.76
C TYR A 201 -2.12 -9.79 4.76
N GLY A 202 -1.93 -10.14 6.03
CA GLY A 202 -1.60 -9.16 7.05
C GLY A 202 -1.14 -9.78 8.36
N VAL A 203 -0.85 -8.92 9.32
CA VAL A 203 -0.51 -9.32 10.69
C VAL A 203 -1.76 -9.85 11.40
N LYS A 204 -1.67 -11.00 12.07
CA LYS A 204 -2.78 -11.53 12.89
C LYS A 204 -3.17 -10.57 14.02
N GLY A 205 -4.46 -10.44 14.27
CA GLY A 205 -5.07 -9.50 15.21
C GLY A 205 -5.13 -8.04 14.72
N SER A 206 -4.60 -7.75 13.53
CA SER A 206 -4.54 -6.38 13.00
C SER A 206 -5.90 -5.86 12.52
N SER A 207 -5.95 -4.56 12.23
CA SER A 207 -7.09 -3.95 11.53
C SER A 207 -7.32 -4.54 10.14
N ALA A 208 -6.28 -5.07 9.48
CA ALA A 208 -6.42 -5.79 8.21
C ALA A 208 -7.25 -7.08 8.35
N GLU A 209 -7.00 -7.88 9.40
CA GLU A 209 -7.79 -9.08 9.69
C GLU A 209 -9.24 -8.72 9.99
N LYS A 210 -9.46 -7.67 10.79
CA LYS A 210 -10.82 -7.17 11.09
C LYS A 210 -11.56 -6.75 9.83
N ALA A 211 -10.90 -6.04 8.92
CA ALA A 211 -11.48 -5.63 7.64
C ALA A 211 -11.79 -6.84 6.74
N ALA A 212 -10.87 -7.81 6.64
CA ALA A 212 -11.11 -9.03 5.88
C ALA A 212 -12.34 -9.80 6.41
N ASN A 213 -12.41 -10.00 7.73
CA ASN A 213 -13.52 -10.68 8.39
C ASN A 213 -14.85 -9.94 8.21
N TYR A 214 -14.86 -8.61 8.34
CA TYR A 214 -16.06 -7.79 8.13
C TYR A 214 -16.62 -7.94 6.71
N ASN A 215 -15.75 -7.98 5.71
CA ASN A 215 -16.14 -8.13 4.30
C ASN A 215 -16.30 -9.59 3.87
N LYS A 216 -16.13 -10.56 4.78
CA LYS A 216 -16.25 -12.01 4.53
C LYS A 216 -15.29 -12.51 3.44
N ILE A 217 -14.10 -11.93 3.36
CA ILE A 217 -13.05 -12.34 2.41
C ILE A 217 -11.90 -13.07 3.14
N PRO A 218 -11.18 -13.99 2.46
CA PRO A 218 -10.06 -14.72 3.05
C PRO A 218 -8.97 -13.83 3.65
N PHE A 219 -8.63 -14.09 4.92
CA PHE A 219 -7.43 -13.57 5.56
C PHE A 219 -6.32 -14.62 5.61
N ARG A 220 -5.07 -14.18 5.42
CA ARG A 220 -3.86 -14.99 5.52
C ARG A 220 -2.84 -14.25 6.39
N GLU A 221 -2.31 -14.95 7.38
CA GLU A 221 -1.27 -14.38 8.25
C GLU A 221 0.08 -14.26 7.50
N LEU A 222 0.78 -13.15 7.73
CA LEU A 222 2.17 -12.88 7.29
C LEU A 222 3.20 -13.48 8.25
#